data_AF-A0A7Y5AGF8-F1
#
_entry.id   AF-A0A7Y5AGF8-F1
#
_cell.length_a   1.000
_cell.length_b   1.000
_cell.length_c   1.000
_cell.angle_alpha   90.00
_cell.angle_beta   90.00
_cell.angle_gamma   90.00
#
_symmetry.space_group_name_H-M   'P 1'
#
loop_
_entity.id
_entity.type
_entity.pdbx_description
1 polymer ?
#
loop_
_entity_poly.entity_id
_entity_poly.type
_entity_poly.pdbx_seq_one_letter_code
_entity_poly.pdbx_strand_id
1 'polypeptide(L)'
;MSTLSLSISVDAHNSARYVVKHTTSKIESTDKSVFQRIGLAYRLADFVAYSYPSNRYASKADFVGDMLHLGFSRCHSEELLRAKKWDARMTLVWSYLDPTERELSQALDYSELENYWPNLDFLELDCTSPYRTTEDYFVTTPM
;
A
#
# COMPACT_ATOMS: atom_id res chain seq x y z
N MET A 1 -22.16 -4.91 3.91
CA MET A 1 -21.52 -4.23 2.77
C MET A 1 -20.85 -2.98 3.30
N SER A 2 -19.53 -3.01 3.47
CA SER A 2 -18.80 -1.77 3.75
C SER A 2 -18.81 -0.89 2.51
N THR A 3 -19.08 0.40 2.67
CA THR A 3 -19.00 1.37 1.57
C THR A 3 -17.78 2.24 1.81
N LEU A 4 -16.74 2.04 1.00
CA LEU A 4 -15.60 2.94 0.93
C LEU A 4 -16.05 4.23 0.26
N SER A 5 -16.10 5.35 1.00
CA SER A 5 -16.37 6.67 0.42
C SER A 5 -15.07 7.46 0.33
N LEU A 6 -14.70 7.88 -0.89
CA LEU A 6 -13.57 8.74 -1.15
C LEU A 6 -14.08 10.08 -1.68
N SER A 7 -13.69 11.17 -1.03
CA SER A 7 -14.12 12.52 -1.37
C SER A 7 -12.91 13.42 -1.52
N ILE A 8 -12.76 14.10 -2.65
CA ILE A 8 -11.72 15.12 -2.83
C ILE A 8 -12.37 16.51 -2.78
N SER A 9 -11.85 17.37 -1.91
CA SER A 9 -12.20 18.79 -1.89
C SER A 9 -11.04 19.59 -2.46
N VAL A 10 -11.30 20.45 -3.44
CA VAL A 10 -10.27 21.31 -4.06
C VAL A 10 -10.51 22.75 -3.63
N ASP A 11 -9.42 23.45 -3.33
CA ASP A 11 -9.50 24.89 -3.11
C ASP A 11 -9.78 25.60 -4.44
N ALA A 12 -10.91 26.31 -4.50
CA ALA A 12 -11.35 27.04 -5.69
C ALA A 12 -10.35 28.13 -6.14
N HIS A 13 -9.49 28.62 -5.25
CA HIS A 13 -8.50 29.67 -5.52
C HIS A 13 -7.11 29.10 -5.80
N ASN A 14 -6.88 27.83 -5.48
CA ASN A 14 -5.63 27.13 -5.73
C ASN A 14 -5.89 25.65 -6.02
N SER A 15 -6.07 25.32 -7.29
CA SER A 15 -6.30 23.94 -7.76
C SER A 15 -5.17 22.95 -7.43
N ALA A 16 -3.99 23.43 -7.01
CA ALA A 16 -2.91 22.58 -6.52
C ALA A 16 -3.07 22.21 -5.03
N ARG A 17 -3.97 22.88 -4.29
CA ARG A 17 -4.37 22.49 -2.93
C ARG A 17 -5.67 21.72 -2.98
N TYR A 18 -5.58 20.43 -2.71
CA TYR A 18 -6.73 19.57 -2.52
C TYR A 18 -6.57 18.75 -1.25
N VAL A 19 -7.70 18.36 -0.67
CA VAL A 19 -7.78 17.48 0.49
C VAL A 19 -8.52 16.24 0.06
N VAL A 20 -7.84 15.09 0.11
CA VAL A 20 -8.49 13.79 -0.05
C VAL A 20 -8.99 13.36 1.33
N LYS A 21 -10.31 13.22 1.46
CA LYS A 21 -10.95 12.64 2.62
C LYS A 21 -11.39 11.23 2.30
N HIS A 22 -10.95 10.31 3.13
CA HIS A 22 -11.45 8.95 3.15
C HIS A 22 -12.44 8.83 4.30
N THR A 23 -13.62 8.28 4.02
CA THR A 23 -14.60 7.91 5.02
C THR A 23 -14.92 6.44 4.85
N THR A 24 -14.46 5.67 5.83
CA THR A 24 -14.74 4.24 5.98
C THR A 24 -15.69 4.07 7.16
N SER A 25 -16.62 3.13 7.05
CA SER A 25 -17.46 2.71 8.19
C SER A 25 -16.65 2.03 9.31
N LYS A 26 -15.39 1.67 9.04
CA LYS A 26 -14.49 0.91 9.91
C LYS A 26 -13.14 1.64 10.04
N ILE A 27 -13.18 2.84 10.65
CA ILE A 27 -12.03 3.75 10.86
C ILE A 27 -10.81 3.04 11.43
N GLU A 28 -11.01 2.02 12.27
CA GLU A 28 -9.91 1.26 12.85
C GLU A 28 -9.04 0.52 11.85
N SER A 29 -9.51 0.26 10.62
CA SER A 29 -8.80 -0.60 9.64
C SER A 29 -7.54 0.04 9.06
N THR A 30 -7.37 1.36 9.17
CA THR A 30 -6.27 2.09 8.51
C THR A 30 -4.93 1.99 9.22
N ASP A 31 -4.94 1.72 10.53
CA ASP A 31 -3.73 1.73 11.38
C ASP A 31 -3.36 0.35 11.93
N LYS A 32 -3.99 -0.73 11.43
CA LYS A 32 -3.77 -2.11 11.95
C LYS A 32 -2.62 -2.84 11.27
N SER A 33 -2.27 -2.47 10.04
CA SER A 33 -1.05 -2.96 9.39
C SER A 33 -0.52 -1.99 8.33
N VAL A 34 0.79 -1.99 8.13
CA VAL A 34 1.44 -1.22 7.06
C VAL A 34 0.88 -1.65 5.70
N PHE A 35 0.58 -2.95 5.54
CA PHE A 35 -0.03 -3.49 4.33
C PHE A 35 -1.37 -2.84 3.98
N GLN A 36 -2.30 -2.75 4.94
CA GLN A 36 -3.61 -2.12 4.70
C GLN A 36 -3.47 -0.63 4.40
N ARG A 37 -2.54 0.04 5.08
CA ARG A 37 -2.27 1.46 4.84
C ARG A 37 -1.73 1.73 3.44
N ILE A 38 -0.87 0.86 2.91
CA ILE A 38 -0.40 0.95 1.53
C ILE A 38 -1.53 0.63 0.53
N GLY A 39 -2.38 -0.35 0.82
CA GLY A 39 -3.57 -0.65 0.02
C GLY A 39 -4.50 0.56 -0.11
N LEU A 40 -4.74 1.27 0.99
CA LEU A 40 -5.49 2.53 0.99
C LEU A 40 -4.79 3.62 0.17
N ALA A 41 -3.48 3.78 0.32
CA ALA A 41 -2.71 4.75 -0.45
C ALA A 41 -2.86 4.53 -1.97
N TYR A 42 -2.87 3.28 -2.45
CA TYR A 42 -3.16 2.98 -3.86
C TYR A 42 -4.57 3.37 -4.27
N ARG A 43 -5.59 3.09 -3.45
CA ARG A 43 -6.97 3.50 -3.72
C ARG A 43 -7.10 5.01 -3.85
N LEU A 44 -6.45 5.75 -2.96
CA LEU A 44 -6.41 7.22 -2.98
C LEU A 44 -5.68 7.74 -4.21
N ALA A 45 -4.51 7.17 -4.54
CA ALA A 45 -3.75 7.56 -5.71
C ALA A 45 -4.52 7.31 -7.02
N ASP A 46 -5.18 6.16 -7.16
CA ASP A 46 -6.04 5.86 -8.31
C ASP A 46 -7.23 6.81 -8.38
N PHE A 47 -7.85 7.13 -7.24
CA PHE A 47 -8.97 8.06 -7.18
C PHE A 47 -8.56 9.48 -7.58
N VAL A 48 -7.43 9.99 -7.07
CA VAL A 48 -6.89 11.30 -7.45
C VAL A 48 -6.53 11.33 -8.94
N ALA A 49 -5.90 10.28 -9.47
CA ALA A 49 -5.55 10.18 -10.88
C ALA A 49 -6.79 10.17 -11.78
N TYR A 50 -7.87 9.52 -11.36
CA TYR A 50 -9.14 9.51 -12.06
C TYR A 50 -9.87 10.86 -12.00
N SER A 51 -9.89 11.52 -10.83
CA SER A 51 -10.57 12.79 -10.64
C SER A 51 -9.85 13.99 -11.29
N TYR A 52 -8.51 13.95 -11.38
CA TYR A 52 -7.69 15.05 -11.91
C TYR A 52 -6.70 14.55 -12.97
N PRO A 53 -7.17 14.06 -14.13
CA PRO A 53 -6.29 13.51 -15.17
C PRO A 53 -5.32 14.55 -15.75
N SER A 54 -5.63 15.85 -15.63
CA SER A 54 -4.75 16.96 -16.03
C SER A 54 -3.55 17.14 -15.11
N ASN A 55 -3.61 16.66 -13.85
CA ASN A 55 -2.54 16.78 -12.88
C ASN A 55 -2.03 15.41 -12.42
N ARG A 56 -1.29 14.73 -13.32
CA ARG A 56 -0.61 13.45 -13.03
C ARG A 56 0.40 13.49 -11.87
N TYR A 57 0.79 14.69 -11.42
CA TYR A 57 1.75 14.85 -10.33
C TYR A 57 1.07 14.79 -8.96
N ALA A 58 -0.23 15.11 -8.88
CA ALA A 58 -1.02 15.07 -7.66
C ALA A 58 -1.05 13.66 -7.04
N SER A 59 -1.49 12.65 -7.79
CA SER A 59 -1.56 11.27 -7.30
C SER A 59 -0.20 10.70 -6.92
N LYS A 60 0.85 11.05 -7.67
CA LYS A 60 2.23 10.66 -7.35
C LYS A 60 2.72 11.32 -6.05
N ALA A 61 2.47 12.62 -5.88
CA ALA A 61 2.91 13.36 -4.70
C ALA A 61 2.25 12.83 -3.42
N ASP A 62 0.94 12.57 -3.46
CA ASP A 62 0.22 11.98 -2.33
C ASP A 62 0.78 10.59 -1.98
N PHE A 63 0.85 9.69 -2.96
CA PHE A 63 1.32 8.33 -2.69
C PHE A 63 2.75 8.31 -2.15
N VAL A 64 3.67 9.07 -2.77
CA VAL A 64 5.05 9.12 -2.28
C VAL A 64 5.11 9.73 -0.88
N GLY A 65 4.31 10.76 -0.59
CA GLY A 65 4.19 11.34 0.75
C GLY A 65 3.77 10.32 1.80
N ASP A 66 2.73 9.53 1.51
CA ASP A 66 2.26 8.47 2.40
C ASP A 66 3.33 7.39 2.64
N MET A 67 4.04 6.97 1.58
CA MET A 67 5.11 5.97 1.71
C MET A 67 6.29 6.49 2.55
N LEU A 68 6.66 7.77 2.40
CA LEU A 68 7.71 8.39 3.22
C LEU A 68 7.31 8.42 4.71
N HIS A 69 6.03 8.70 5.03
CA HIS A 69 5.53 8.62 6.41
C HIS A 69 5.55 7.20 6.98
N LEU A 70 5.49 6.19 6.12
CA LEU A 70 5.62 4.77 6.49
C LEU A 70 7.09 4.31 6.57
N GLY A 71 8.06 5.19 6.34
CA GLY A 71 9.49 4.87 6.42
C GLY A 71 10.09 4.29 5.13
N PHE A 72 9.35 4.25 4.03
CA PHE A 72 9.89 3.82 2.74
C PHE A 72 10.83 4.89 2.16
N SER A 73 11.85 4.44 1.42
CA SER A 73 12.67 5.35 0.62
C SER A 73 11.88 5.85 -0.59
N ARG A 74 12.19 7.06 -1.07
CA ARG A 74 11.61 7.57 -2.31
C ARG A 74 11.78 6.60 -3.49
N CYS A 75 12.91 5.89 -3.57
CA CYS A 75 13.15 4.91 -4.62
C CYS A 75 12.11 3.78 -4.57
N HIS A 76 11.89 3.20 -3.38
CA HIS A 76 10.89 2.15 -3.18
C HIS A 76 9.47 2.68 -3.44
N SER A 77 9.14 3.90 -3.01
CA SER A 77 7.84 4.51 -3.28
C SER A 77 7.56 4.68 -4.78
N GLU A 78 8.58 5.06 -5.54
CA GLU A 78 8.48 5.17 -7.00
C GLU A 78 8.40 3.80 -7.69
N GLU A 79 9.06 2.79 -7.15
CA GLU A 79 8.98 1.40 -7.63
C GLU A 79 7.57 0.83 -7.42
N LEU A 80 7.00 1.02 -6.24
CA LEU A 80 5.61 0.68 -5.92
C LEU A 80 4.62 1.32 -6.92
N LEU A 81 4.76 2.61 -7.19
CA LEU A 81 3.90 3.31 -8.17
C LEU A 81 4.01 2.80 -9.61
N ARG A 82 5.10 2.13 -9.99
CA ARG A 82 5.24 1.56 -11.35
C ARG A 82 4.36 0.33 -11.54
N ALA A 83 3.97 -0.35 -10.47
CA ALA A 83 3.05 -1.47 -10.53
C ALA A 83 1.64 -0.97 -10.91
N LYS A 84 1.20 -1.29 -12.12
CA LYS A 84 -0.09 -0.81 -12.67
C LYS A 84 -1.28 -1.70 -12.34
N LYS A 85 -1.06 -3.00 -12.18
CA LYS A 85 -2.10 -3.96 -11.90
C LYS A 85 -2.13 -4.30 -10.41
N TRP A 86 -3.31 -4.59 -9.88
CA TRP A 86 -3.49 -4.81 -8.44
C TRP A 86 -2.78 -6.06 -7.93
N ASP A 87 -2.72 -7.13 -8.72
CA ASP A 87 -1.91 -8.32 -8.43
C ASP A 87 -0.43 -7.96 -8.24
N ALA A 88 0.15 -7.24 -9.20
CA ALA A 88 1.54 -6.80 -9.14
C ALA A 88 1.81 -5.86 -7.96
N ARG A 89 0.87 -4.93 -7.67
CA ARG A 89 0.96 -4.03 -6.50
C ARG A 89 0.98 -4.83 -5.20
N MET A 90 0.07 -5.79 -5.08
CA MET A 90 -0.07 -6.62 -3.88
C MET A 90 1.18 -7.46 -3.64
N THR A 91 1.65 -8.20 -4.65
CA THR A 91 2.88 -9.02 -4.55
C THR A 91 4.11 -8.17 -4.24
N LEU A 92 4.25 -7.01 -4.89
CA LEU A 92 5.40 -6.14 -4.68
C LEU A 92 5.40 -5.56 -3.26
N VAL A 93 4.26 -5.07 -2.77
CA VAL A 93 4.16 -4.60 -1.38
C VAL A 93 4.47 -5.74 -0.40
N TRP A 94 3.89 -6.93 -0.61
CA TRP A 94 4.15 -8.09 0.23
C TRP A 94 5.65 -8.38 0.36
N SER A 95 6.38 -8.28 -0.75
CA SER A 95 7.83 -8.49 -0.79
C SER A 95 8.64 -7.50 0.06
N TYR A 96 8.16 -6.26 0.23
CA TYR A 96 8.81 -5.24 1.04
C TYR A 96 8.50 -5.34 2.54
N LEU A 97 7.41 -6.02 2.92
CA LEU A 97 7.08 -6.21 4.31
C LEU A 97 8.03 -7.20 4.96
N ASP A 98 8.40 -6.91 6.21
CA ASP A 98 9.08 -7.87 7.06
C ASP A 98 8.11 -9.00 7.50
N PRO A 99 8.62 -10.12 8.02
CA PRO A 99 7.77 -11.22 8.45
C PRO A 99 6.73 -10.83 9.50
N THR A 100 7.05 -9.92 10.42
CA THR A 100 6.15 -9.46 11.48
C THR A 100 4.95 -8.73 10.88
N GLU A 101 5.16 -7.80 9.95
CA GLU A 101 4.08 -7.09 9.28
C GLU A 101 3.21 -8.00 8.40
N ARG A 102 3.79 -9.06 7.82
CA ARG A 102 3.04 -10.08 7.08
C ARG A 102 2.14 -10.89 8.00
N GLU A 103 2.69 -11.38 9.12
CA GLU A 103 1.93 -12.08 10.15
C GLU A 103 0.79 -11.21 10.71
N LEU A 104 1.09 -9.94 11.04
CA LEU A 104 0.07 -8.98 11.49
C LEU A 104 -1.03 -8.82 10.44
N SER A 105 -0.65 -8.67 9.17
CA SER A 105 -1.60 -8.50 8.06
C SER A 105 -2.43 -9.75 7.77
N GLN A 106 -1.91 -10.95 8.04
CA GLN A 106 -2.65 -12.21 7.92
C GLN A 106 -3.58 -12.45 9.11
N ALA A 107 -3.18 -12.02 10.31
CA ALA A 107 -3.96 -12.17 11.53
C ALA A 107 -5.16 -11.21 11.62
N LEU A 108 -5.27 -10.23 10.71
CA LEU A 108 -6.41 -9.33 10.65
C LEU A 108 -7.68 -10.07 10.25
N ASP A 109 -8.77 -9.84 10.99
CA ASP A 109 -10.09 -10.32 10.60
C ASP A 109 -10.70 -9.37 9.56
N TYR A 110 -10.58 -9.75 8.28
CA TYR A 110 -11.14 -9.00 7.14
C TYR A 110 -12.66 -9.09 7.01
N SER A 111 -13.34 -9.90 7.83
CA SER A 111 -14.80 -9.84 7.96
C SER A 111 -15.23 -8.64 8.79
N GLU A 112 -14.44 -8.31 9.83
CA GLU A 112 -14.68 -7.19 10.74
C GLU A 112 -13.98 -5.90 10.31
N LEU A 113 -12.86 -5.99 9.59
CA LEU A 113 -12.10 -4.86 9.06
C LEU A 113 -12.40 -4.59 7.57
N GLU A 114 -12.00 -3.42 7.09
CA GLU A 114 -12.04 -3.09 5.66
C GLU A 114 -10.84 -3.72 4.96
N ASN A 115 -11.05 -4.39 3.83
CA ASN A 115 -9.96 -4.80 2.96
C ASN A 115 -9.76 -3.78 1.84
N TYR A 116 -8.62 -3.08 1.84
CA TYR A 116 -8.30 -2.11 0.79
C TYR A 116 -7.75 -2.75 -0.49
N TRP A 117 -7.39 -4.04 -0.44
CA TRP A 117 -6.95 -4.85 -1.59
C TRP A 117 -8.15 -5.39 -2.38
N PRO A 118 -7.98 -5.78 -3.66
CA PRO A 118 -9.10 -6.30 -4.46
C PRO A 118 -9.61 -7.66 -3.97
N ASN A 119 -8.77 -8.45 -3.30
CA ASN A 119 -9.05 -9.80 -2.82
C ASN A 119 -8.15 -10.14 -1.62
N LEU A 120 -8.21 -11.39 -1.17
CA LEU A 120 -7.46 -11.91 -0.02
C LEU A 120 -6.34 -12.88 -0.42
N ASP A 121 -5.93 -12.90 -1.70
CA ASP A 121 -4.94 -13.88 -2.21
C ASP A 121 -3.58 -13.77 -1.48
N PHE A 122 -3.29 -12.61 -0.87
CA PHE A 122 -2.09 -12.40 -0.07
C PHE A 122 -2.02 -13.28 1.20
N LEU A 123 -3.14 -13.82 1.67
CA LEU A 123 -3.16 -14.78 2.77
C LEU A 123 -2.45 -16.09 2.40
N GLU A 124 -2.34 -16.41 1.11
CA GLU A 124 -1.71 -17.64 0.62
C GLU A 124 -0.23 -17.46 0.23
N LEU A 125 0.25 -16.21 0.15
CA LEU A 125 1.59 -15.88 -0.36
C LEU A 125 2.75 -16.37 0.54
N ASP A 126 2.49 -16.62 1.83
CA ASP A 126 3.52 -17.13 2.75
C ASP A 126 3.57 -18.66 2.85
N CYS A 127 2.60 -19.38 2.26
CA CYS A 127 2.59 -20.85 2.30
C CYS A 127 3.49 -21.51 1.24
N THR A 128 4.13 -20.75 0.34
CA THR A 128 4.90 -21.33 -0.79
C THR A 128 6.21 -20.63 -1.15
N SER A 129 6.89 -19.92 -0.24
CA SER A 129 8.26 -19.44 -0.51
C SER A 129 9.33 -20.25 0.23
N PRO A 130 10.01 -21.22 -0.43
CA PRO A 130 11.22 -21.85 0.10
C PRO A 130 12.47 -20.96 0.01
N TYR A 131 12.35 -19.68 -0.36
CA TYR A 131 13.53 -18.81 -0.56
C TYR A 131 13.64 -17.74 0.52
N ARG A 132 14.03 -18.15 1.72
CA ARG A 132 14.76 -17.28 2.65
C ARG A 132 15.71 -18.08 3.54
N THR A 133 16.60 -18.87 2.96
CA THR A 133 17.81 -19.31 3.65
C THR A 133 18.92 -18.32 3.29
N THR A 134 19.10 -17.31 4.12
CA THR A 134 20.28 -16.45 4.15
C THR A 134 21.46 -17.23 4.74
N GLU A 135 21.97 -18.24 4.03
CA GLU A 135 23.20 -18.96 4.41
C GLU A 135 24.26 -19.08 3.29
N ASP A 136 24.11 -18.43 2.13
CA ASP A 136 25.12 -18.53 1.06
C ASP A 136 26.10 -17.34 0.96
N TYR A 137 26.12 -16.41 1.92
CA TYR A 137 27.09 -15.30 1.93
C TYR A 137 28.20 -15.41 2.99
N PHE A 138 28.30 -16.53 3.72
CA PHE A 138 29.44 -16.78 4.60
C PHE A 138 29.98 -18.21 4.41
N VAL A 139 30.80 -18.39 3.37
CA VAL A 139 31.96 -19.28 3.49
C VAL A 139 33.20 -18.40 3.43
N THR A 140 33.59 -17.91 4.60
CA THR A 140 34.99 -17.60 4.89
C THR A 140 35.84 -18.85 4.65
N THR A 141 36.95 -18.63 3.97
CA THR A 141 38.12 -19.48 3.67
C THR A 141 38.51 -20.48 4.78
N PRO A 142 39.14 -21.63 4.46
CA PRO A 142 40.62 -21.63 4.47
C PRO A 142 41.32 -22.65 3.53
N MET A 143 42.40 -22.21 2.86
CA MET A 143 43.79 -22.70 3.00
C MET A 143 44.72 -21.89 2.09
#